data_AF-A1RVL3-F1
#
_entry.id   AF-A1RVL3-F1
#
_cell.length_a   1.000
_cell.length_b   1.000
_cell.length_c   1.000
_cell.angle_alpha   90.00
_cell.angle_beta   90.00
_cell.angle_gamma   90.00
#
_symmetry.space_group_name_H-M   'P 1'
#
loop_
_entity.id
_entity.type
_entity.pdbx_description
1 polymer ?
#
loop_
_entity_poly.entity_id
_entity_poly.type
_entity_poly.pdbx_seq_one_letter_code
_entity_poly.pdbx_strand_id
1 'polypeptide(L)'
;MKWLYLTYIIYWSSVAITAALAALGYPLVDPQAVARAFNETASLPYEQRFLQSAVDVAFVSLFSYPALFYAATVYGIATATLAGAFGAGHAFLYAAVVQIVLLFLTEVAKWHPLVQRLSRGRVEWRRYLLWVAAAFSLVGVLSL
;
A
#
# COMPACT_ATOMS: atom_id res chain seq x y z
N MET A 1 -5.94 -14.22 9.11
CA MET A 1 -6.42 -14.67 7.78
C MET A 1 -7.61 -13.85 7.27
N LYS A 2 -8.72 -13.69 8.02
CA LYS A 2 -9.88 -12.88 7.57
C LYS A 2 -9.54 -11.45 7.11
N TRP A 3 -8.70 -10.74 7.87
CA TRP A 3 -8.32 -9.36 7.54
C TRP A 3 -7.43 -9.24 6.32
N LEU A 4 -6.49 -10.17 6.14
CA LEU A 4 -5.66 -10.22 4.93
C LEU A 4 -6.54 -10.45 3.70
N TYR A 5 -7.47 -11.41 3.76
CA TYR A 5 -8.42 -11.65 2.67
C TYR A 5 -9.26 -10.40 2.33
N LEU A 6 -9.75 -9.68 3.35
CA LEU A 6 -10.49 -8.44 3.13
C LEU A 6 -9.63 -7.35 2.47
N THR A 7 -8.38 -7.16 2.91
CA THR A 7 -7.43 -6.23 2.28
C THR A 7 -7.21 -6.56 0.81
N TYR A 8 -7.07 -7.86 0.48
CA TYR A 8 -6.92 -8.33 -0.90
C TYR A 8 -8.18 -8.09 -1.73
N ILE A 9 -9.37 -8.34 -1.18
CA ILE A 9 -10.64 -8.03 -1.87
C ILE A 9 -10.72 -6.54 -2.17
N ILE A 10 -10.44 -5.69 -1.19
CA ILE A 10 -10.49 -4.22 -1.35
C ILE A 10 -9.52 -3.79 -2.45
N TYR A 11 -8.28 -4.29 -2.41
CA TYR A 11 -7.27 -4.01 -3.41
C TYR A 11 -7.75 -4.41 -4.82
N TRP A 12 -8.15 -5.66 -5.04
CA TRP A 12 -8.54 -6.14 -6.37
C TRP A 12 -9.86 -5.53 -6.87
N SER A 13 -10.79 -5.23 -5.97
CA SER A 13 -12.01 -4.50 -6.31
C SER A 13 -11.67 -3.08 -6.77
N SER A 14 -10.75 -2.42 -6.07
CA SER A 14 -10.25 -1.10 -6.47
C SER A 14 -9.57 -1.13 -7.84
N VAL A 15 -8.73 -2.14 -8.11
CA VAL A 15 -8.12 -2.36 -9.44
C VAL A 15 -9.20 -2.52 -10.51
N ALA A 16 -10.16 -3.43 -10.29
CA ALA A 16 -11.20 -3.73 -11.27
C ALA A 16 -12.10 -2.53 -11.56
N ILE A 17 -12.54 -1.81 -10.52
CA ILE A 17 -13.38 -0.61 -10.66
C ILE A 17 -12.62 0.49 -11.40
N THR A 18 -11.37 0.74 -11.02
CA THR A 18 -10.54 1.78 -11.67
C THR A 18 -10.28 1.46 -13.13
N ALA A 19 -9.96 0.19 -13.44
CA ALA A 19 -9.75 -0.26 -14.81
C ALA A 19 -11.04 -0.15 -15.65
N ALA A 20 -12.19 -0.52 -15.08
CA ALA A 20 -13.49 -0.39 -15.76
C ALA A 20 -13.84 1.08 -16.05
N LEU A 21 -13.64 1.97 -15.08
CA LEU A 21 -13.85 3.41 -15.26
C LEU A 21 -12.93 4.00 -16.35
N ALA A 22 -11.65 3.61 -16.35
CA ALA A 22 -10.71 4.02 -17.40
C ALA A 22 -11.13 3.50 -18.78
N ALA A 23 -11.60 2.25 -18.89
CA ALA A 23 -12.10 1.68 -20.13
C ALA A 23 -13.36 2.38 -20.66
N LEU A 24 -14.16 2.97 -19.77
CA LEU A 24 -15.32 3.80 -20.11
C LEU A 24 -14.95 5.26 -20.45
N GLY A 25 -13.67 5.62 -20.45
CA GLY A 25 -13.20 6.98 -20.73
C GLY A 25 -13.21 7.92 -19.52
N TYR A 26 -13.40 7.39 -18.31
CA TYR A 26 -13.42 8.14 -17.05
C TYR A 26 -12.26 7.71 -16.12
N PRO A 27 -10.99 7.95 -16.50
CA PRO A 27 -9.87 7.56 -15.64
C PRO A 27 -9.91 8.33 -14.31
N LEU A 28 -9.78 7.62 -13.19
CA LEU A 28 -9.69 8.25 -11.86
C LEU A 28 -8.41 9.10 -11.70
N VAL A 29 -7.35 8.70 -12.40
CA VAL A 29 -6.06 9.40 -12.43
C VAL A 29 -5.58 9.41 -13.88
N ASP A 30 -5.13 10.56 -14.37
CA ASP A 30 -4.59 10.70 -15.72
C ASP A 30 -3.32 9.84 -15.88
N PRO A 31 -3.30 8.88 -16.84
CA PRO A 31 -2.12 8.05 -17.11
C PRO A 31 -0.86 8.87 -17.42
N GLN A 32 -0.99 10.03 -18.06
CA GLN A 32 0.16 10.89 -18.37
C GLN A 32 0.72 11.57 -17.12
N ALA A 33 -0.14 11.89 -16.15
CA ALA A 33 0.29 12.41 -14.86
C ALA A 33 1.02 11.34 -14.05
N VAL A 34 0.58 10.07 -14.13
CA VAL A 34 1.28 8.95 -13.50
C VAL A 34 2.64 8.71 -14.14
N ALA A 35 2.74 8.76 -15.46
CA ALA A 35 4.02 8.58 -16.14
C ALA A 35 5.03 9.68 -15.74
N ARG A 36 4.58 10.94 -15.63
CA ARG A 36 5.39 12.05 -15.15
C ARG A 36 5.81 11.87 -13.69
N ALA A 37 4.85 11.61 -12.80
CA ALA A 37 5.12 11.40 -11.38
C ALA A 37 6.09 10.24 -11.14
N PHE A 38 5.97 9.13 -11.89
CA PHE A 38 6.87 7.99 -11.77
C PHE A 38 8.33 8.38 -12.11
N ASN A 39 8.53 9.10 -13.21
CA ASN A 39 9.86 9.56 -13.62
C ASN A 39 10.44 10.61 -12.66
N GLU A 40 9.59 11.54 -12.19
CA GLU A 40 9.99 12.54 -11.20
C GLU A 40 10.39 11.89 -9.89
N THR A 41 9.57 10.97 -9.35
CA THR A 41 9.88 10.22 -8.12
C THR A 41 11.18 9.43 -8.27
N ALA A 42 11.44 8.79 -9.41
CA ALA A 42 12.68 8.05 -9.66
C ALA A 42 13.94 8.96 -9.64
N SER A 43 13.77 10.24 -9.96
CA SER A 43 14.86 11.24 -9.93
C SER A 43 15.10 11.87 -8.55
N LEU A 44 14.21 11.62 -7.58
CA LEU A 44 14.34 12.20 -6.25
C LEU A 44 15.48 11.56 -5.44
N PRO A 45 16.14 12.33 -4.54
CA PRO A 45 17.05 11.77 -3.56
C PRO A 45 16.41 10.65 -2.76
N TYR A 46 17.21 9.64 -2.39
CA TYR A 46 16.75 8.47 -1.65
C TYR A 46 15.95 8.85 -0.40
N GLU A 47 16.39 9.86 0.34
CA GLU A 47 15.75 10.31 1.57
C GLU A 47 14.31 10.78 1.33
N GLN A 48 14.04 11.40 0.19
CA GLN A 48 12.70 11.87 -0.18
C GLN A 48 11.81 10.72 -0.63
N ARG A 49 12.35 9.78 -1.43
CA ARG A 49 11.62 8.55 -1.84
C ARG A 49 11.23 7.71 -0.62
N PHE A 50 12.18 7.56 0.31
CA PHE A 50 11.96 6.88 1.57
C PHE A 50 10.90 7.59 2.41
N LEU A 51 11.01 8.92 2.58
CA LEU A 51 10.04 9.67 3.39
C LEU A 51 8.62 9.52 2.83
N GLN A 52 8.44 9.62 1.51
CA GLN A 52 7.13 9.45 0.87
C GLN A 52 6.52 8.08 1.17
N SER A 53 7.32 7.02 1.08
CA SER A 53 6.83 5.65 1.29
C SER A 53 6.69 5.32 2.79
N ALA A 54 7.51 5.93 3.64
CA ALA A 54 7.47 5.80 5.09
C ALA A 54 6.16 6.34 5.69
N VAL A 55 5.52 7.32 5.03
CA VAL A 55 4.22 7.86 5.44
C VAL A 55 3.16 6.76 5.48
N ASP A 56 3.14 5.84 4.51
CA ASP A 56 2.15 4.75 4.49
C ASP A 56 2.31 3.83 5.71
N VAL A 57 3.55 3.49 6.07
CA VAL A 57 3.86 2.69 7.26
C VAL A 57 3.45 3.43 8.52
N ALA A 58 3.81 4.72 8.63
CA ALA A 58 3.42 5.56 9.77
C ALA A 58 1.89 5.63 9.90
N PHE A 59 1.19 5.86 8.80
CA PHE A 59 -0.27 5.98 8.77
C PHE A 59 -0.94 4.68 9.22
N VAL A 60 -0.53 3.53 8.70
CA VAL A 60 -1.06 2.23 9.16
C VAL A 60 -0.67 1.93 10.60
N SER A 61 0.52 2.32 11.04
CA SER A 61 0.92 2.16 12.45
C SER A 61 0.06 2.99 13.40
N LEU A 62 -0.41 4.17 12.98
CA LEU A 62 -1.21 5.06 13.83
C LEU A 62 -2.69 4.69 13.82
N PHE A 63 -3.21 4.27 12.67
CA PHE A 63 -4.65 4.11 12.44
C PHE A 63 -5.09 2.67 12.17
N SER A 64 -4.18 1.69 12.13
CA SER A 64 -4.48 0.26 12.00
C SER A 64 -5.32 -0.07 10.75
N TYR A 65 -6.34 -0.93 10.88
CA TYR A 65 -7.14 -1.45 9.76
C TYR A 65 -7.80 -0.38 8.89
N PRO A 66 -8.39 0.72 9.42
CA PRO A 66 -8.85 1.83 8.59
C PRO A 66 -7.80 2.35 7.60
N ALA A 67 -6.58 2.61 8.07
CA ALA A 67 -5.48 3.04 7.22
C ALA A 67 -5.02 1.95 6.26
N LEU A 68 -5.02 0.69 6.69
CA LEU A 68 -4.70 -0.45 5.81
C LEU A 68 -5.66 -0.55 4.62
N PHE A 69 -6.97 -0.38 4.86
CA PHE A 69 -7.98 -0.43 3.80
C PHE A 69 -7.88 0.76 2.86
N TYR A 70 -7.57 1.93 3.41
CA TYR A 70 -7.27 3.11 2.61
C TYR A 70 -6.05 2.86 1.71
N ALA A 71 -4.93 2.40 2.27
CA ALA A 71 -3.71 2.07 1.52
C ALA A 71 -3.98 1.02 0.43
N ALA A 72 -4.72 -0.05 0.74
CA ALA A 72 -5.09 -1.07 -0.24
C ALA A 72 -5.92 -0.51 -1.39
N THR A 73 -6.84 0.41 -1.09
CA THR A 73 -7.63 1.10 -2.12
C THR A 73 -6.75 1.95 -3.01
N VAL A 74 -5.89 2.79 -2.43
CA VAL A 74 -4.97 3.69 -3.14
C VAL A 74 -4.01 2.89 -4.02
N TYR A 75 -3.38 1.84 -3.50
CA TYR A 75 -2.50 1.01 -4.30
C TYR A 75 -3.25 0.26 -5.41
N GLY A 76 -4.51 -0.11 -5.20
CA GLY A 76 -5.36 -0.69 -6.25
C GLY A 76 -5.61 0.30 -7.41
N ILE A 77 -5.94 1.55 -7.09
CA ILE A 77 -6.09 2.63 -8.08
C ILE A 77 -4.77 2.84 -8.82
N ALA A 78 -3.65 2.93 -8.09
CA ALA A 78 -2.32 3.12 -8.66
C ALA A 78 -1.94 1.98 -9.62
N THR A 79 -2.23 0.73 -9.26
CA THR A 79 -1.95 -0.45 -10.10
C THR A 79 -2.70 -0.38 -11.43
N ALA A 80 -4.00 -0.08 -11.39
CA ALA A 80 -4.81 0.03 -12.60
C ALA A 80 -4.34 1.20 -13.48
N THR A 81 -3.95 2.32 -12.86
CA THR A 81 -3.47 3.49 -13.60
C THR A 81 -2.10 3.24 -14.25
N LEU A 82 -1.20 2.53 -13.55
CA LEU A 82 0.08 2.09 -14.10
C LEU A 82 -0.11 1.17 -15.30
N ALA A 83 -1.13 0.31 -15.30
CA ALA A 83 -1.46 -0.51 -16.46
C ALA A 83 -1.81 0.33 -17.69
N GLY A 84 -2.56 1.43 -17.49
CA GLY A 84 -2.88 2.38 -18.55
C GLY A 84 -1.67 3.19 -19.05
N ALA A 85 -0.72 3.50 -18.17
CA ALA A 85 0.45 4.32 -18.51
C ALA A 85 1.61 3.50 -19.13
N PHE A 86 1.90 2.31 -18.61
CA PHE A 86 3.10 1.52 -18.93
C PHE A 86 2.80 0.08 -19.39
N GLY A 87 1.52 -0.27 -19.53
CA GLY A 87 1.06 -1.60 -19.92
C GLY A 87 0.96 -2.60 -18.76
N ALA A 88 0.34 -3.75 -19.05
CA ALA A 88 0.01 -4.76 -18.05
C ALA A 88 1.23 -5.35 -17.34
N GLY A 89 2.36 -5.51 -18.02
CA GLY A 89 3.58 -6.09 -17.43
C GLY A 89 4.10 -5.31 -16.22
N HIS A 90 4.16 -3.97 -16.34
CA HIS A 90 4.55 -3.11 -15.23
C HIS A 90 3.53 -3.14 -14.09
N ALA A 91 2.24 -3.18 -14.42
CA ALA A 91 1.19 -3.28 -13.42
C ALA A 91 1.26 -4.61 -12.63
N PHE A 92 1.60 -5.73 -13.27
CA PHE A 92 1.79 -7.01 -12.58
C PHE A 92 2.99 -6.98 -11.62
N LEU A 93 4.12 -6.41 -12.04
CA LEU A 93 5.28 -6.24 -11.17
C LEU A 93 4.96 -5.34 -9.97
N TYR A 94 4.31 -4.20 -10.23
CA TYR A 94 3.87 -3.29 -9.17
C TYR A 94 2.89 -3.97 -8.20
N ALA A 95 1.91 -4.70 -8.72
CA ALA A 95 0.96 -5.46 -7.92
C ALA A 95 1.69 -6.47 -7.02
N ALA A 96 2.66 -7.21 -7.55
CA ALA A 96 3.43 -8.18 -6.75
C ALA A 96 4.16 -7.51 -5.58
N VAL A 97 4.81 -6.37 -5.82
CA VAL A 97 5.48 -5.58 -4.77
C VAL A 97 4.47 -5.08 -3.73
N VAL A 98 3.35 -4.50 -4.19
CA VAL A 98 2.29 -4.00 -3.30
C VAL A 98 1.71 -5.11 -2.43
N GLN A 99 1.52 -6.33 -2.94
CA GLN A 99 1.00 -7.43 -2.13
C GLN A 99 1.94 -7.79 -0.97
N ILE A 100 3.25 -7.72 -1.19
CA ILE A 100 4.25 -7.93 -0.13
C ILE A 100 4.14 -6.80 0.91
N VAL A 101 4.04 -5.54 0.46
CA VAL A 101 3.88 -4.38 1.36
C VAL A 101 2.60 -4.51 2.19
N LEU A 102 1.46 -4.79 1.55
CA LEU A 102 0.17 -4.96 2.23
C LEU A 102 0.18 -6.12 3.22
N LEU A 103 0.95 -7.19 2.98
CA LEU A 103 1.13 -8.28 3.93
C LEU A 103 1.81 -7.79 5.21
N PHE A 104 2.90 -7.02 5.09
CA PHE A 104 3.59 -6.43 6.25
C PHE A 104 2.70 -5.43 6.99
N LEU A 105 2.03 -4.54 6.26
CA LEU A 105 1.09 -3.57 6.84
C LEU A 105 -0.10 -4.26 7.53
N THR A 106 -0.55 -5.41 7.03
CA THR A 106 -1.58 -6.22 7.69
C THR A 106 -1.09 -6.75 9.03
N GLU A 107 0.16 -7.21 9.13
CA GLU A 107 0.72 -7.62 10.42
C GLU A 107 0.89 -6.41 11.37
N VAL A 108 1.32 -5.25 10.89
CA VAL A 108 1.35 -4.00 11.68
C VAL A 108 -0.03 -3.68 12.25
N ALA A 109 -1.07 -3.67 11.40
CA ALA A 109 -2.44 -3.39 11.83
C ALA A 109 -2.97 -4.42 12.84
N LYS A 110 -2.67 -5.70 12.62
CA LYS A 110 -3.07 -6.81 13.51
C LYS A 110 -2.44 -6.72 14.90
N TRP A 111 -1.18 -6.31 14.97
CA TRP A 111 -0.47 -6.10 16.24
C TRP A 111 -0.68 -4.70 16.80
N HIS A 112 -1.55 -3.87 16.22
CA HIS A 112 -1.84 -2.54 16.74
C HIS A 112 -2.38 -2.60 18.18
N PRO A 113 -1.94 -1.72 19.11
CA PRO A 113 -2.34 -1.75 20.52
C PRO A 113 -3.86 -1.78 20.75
N LEU A 114 -4.62 -0.99 19.99
CA LEU A 114 -6.09 -0.98 20.10
C LEU A 114 -6.70 -2.33 19.69
N VAL A 115 -6.22 -2.92 18.60
CA VAL A 115 -6.69 -4.23 18.12
C VAL A 115 -6.37 -5.33 19.14
N GLN A 116 -5.16 -5.31 19.69
CA GLN A 116 -4.75 -6.25 20.72
C GLN A 116 -5.59 -6.10 21.99
N ARG A 117 -5.84 -4.86 22.44
CA ARG A 117 -6.64 -4.59 23.64
C ARG A 117 -8.08 -5.10 23.49
N LEU A 118 -8.67 -4.93 22.30
CA LEU A 118 -10.02 -5.39 22.00
C LEU A 118 -10.15 -6.91 21.81
N SER A 119 -9.08 -7.60 21.39
CA SER A 119 -9.15 -9.03 21.03
C SER A 119 -8.44 -9.99 22.01
N ARG A 120 -7.45 -9.50 22.76
CA ARG A 120 -6.54 -10.35 23.56
C ARG A 120 -6.34 -9.86 25.00
N GLY A 121 -6.83 -8.67 25.35
CA GLY A 121 -6.76 -8.12 26.71
C GLY A 121 -5.39 -7.65 27.19
N ARG A 122 -4.27 -8.06 26.57
CA ARG A 122 -2.92 -7.55 26.83
C ARG A 122 -2.25 -7.08 25.53
N VAL A 123 -1.44 -6.03 25.64
CA VAL A 123 -0.72 -5.42 24.51
C VAL A 123 0.72 -5.91 24.47
N GLU A 124 1.09 -6.62 23.40
CA GLU A 124 2.47 -7.04 23.15
C GLU A 124 3.23 -5.96 22.36
N TRP A 125 3.72 -4.95 23.08
CA TRP A 125 4.46 -3.82 22.48
C TRP A 125 5.68 -4.25 21.67
N ARG A 126 6.44 -5.23 22.16
CA ARG A 126 7.64 -5.74 21.48
C ARG A 126 7.32 -6.24 20.07
N ARG A 127 6.27 -7.06 19.91
CA ARG A 127 5.88 -7.58 18.60
C ARG A 127 5.37 -6.49 17.67
N TYR A 128 4.58 -5.56 18.21
CA TYR A 128 4.09 -4.42 17.45
C TYR A 128 5.25 -3.58 16.89
N LEU A 129 6.20 -3.18 17.74
CA LEU A 129 7.35 -2.38 17.33
C LEU A 129 8.26 -3.12 16.34
N LEU A 130 8.44 -4.44 16.48
CA LEU A 130 9.20 -5.24 15.52
C LEU A 130 8.56 -5.25 14.14
N TRP A 131 7.23 -5.37 14.04
CA TRP A 131 6.53 -5.31 12.75
C TRP A 131 6.58 -3.92 12.13
N VAL A 132 6.46 -2.87 12.94
CA VAL A 132 6.62 -1.48 12.48
C VAL A 132 8.03 -1.26 11.91
N ALA A 133 9.07 -1.67 12.66
CA ALA A 133 10.46 -1.56 12.20
C ALA A 133 10.71 -2.38 10.92
N ALA A 134 10.17 -3.60 10.84
CA ALA A 134 10.28 -4.44 9.66
C ALA A 134 9.59 -3.81 8.44
N ALA A 135 8.43 -3.17 8.62
CA ALA A 135 7.73 -2.45 7.56
C ALA A 135 8.52 -1.22 7.06
N PHE A 136 9.11 -0.43 7.98
CA PHE A 136 10.01 0.66 7.60
C PHE A 136 11.26 0.15 6.86
N SER A 137 11.85 -0.95 7.31
CA SER A 137 13.01 -1.56 6.64
C SER A 137 12.65 -2.05 5.24
N LEU A 138 11.50 -2.69 5.07
CA LEU A 138 11.02 -3.12 3.76
C LEU A 138 10.86 -1.93 2.82
N VAL A 139 10.19 -0.87 3.29
CA VAL A 139 9.98 0.34 2.49
C VAL A 139 11.30 1.05 2.18
N GLY A 140 12.26 1.06 3.11
CA GLY A 140 13.61 1.56 2.86
C GLY A 140 14.29 0.83 1.71
N VAL A 141 14.23 -0.51 1.71
CA VAL A 141 14.78 -1.32 0.62
C VAL A 141 14.06 -1.07 -0.71
N LEU A 142 12.73 -0.94 -0.69
CA LEU A 142 11.94 -0.65 -1.90
C LEU A 142 12.14 0.78 -2.43
N SER A 143 12.70 1.68 -1.61
CA SER A 143 13.00 3.06 -1.98
C SER A 143 14.39 3.25 -2.60
N LEU A 144 15.23 2.22 -2.61
CA LEU A 144 16.53 2.21 -3.30
C LEU A 144 16.33 2.14 -4.81
#